data_AF-A0A934GT82-F1
#
_entry.id   AF-A0A934GT82-F1
#
_cell.length_a   1.000
_cell.length_b   1.000
_cell.length_c   1.000
_cell.angle_alpha   90.00
_cell.angle_beta   90.00
_cell.angle_gamma   90.00
#
_symmetry.space_group_name_H-M   'P 1'
#
loop_
_entity.id
_entity.type
_entity.pdbx_description
1 polymer ?
#
loop_
_entity_poly.entity_id
_entity_poly.type
_entity_poly.pdbx_seq_one_letter_code
_entity_poly.pdbx_strand_id
1 'polypeptide(L)'
;MPKKAALLLSGLLLLIGFPAQAQDPLTADEIDTATFIAANFHLQTAYHEVLCVAGDDTCPTEITTRVPCLTADCSNADQAYSISRTFDTIQAATDTAQAGDLIIIMPGHYRGVDVEETGGNEDAYIHLLGWGEPGSVVIDASADPDKSYLRHHFYFVDAHHYIFQNLAFEGAERAGIFVTGYFEATGHFSHHFIVLDVYSHDNGKWGMHTTSTNYILIQDSFFTNSDEEHGVYISGSGDNAVIRRNVFQGNTAAGLQVNADPLSASLNVFYWLQEATGDTCDWSEEDVDSGGSATWDDMKACYDSQGLPDLGEFFEDGISENLIIEQNTITGNGDAGAAGINLASVRNSVVRNNLIYGNDAAGITCWDDAYAEDKGLDTSDFGCHDVRILNNTIVDESGGRGALIFSNNARNMVVFNNIIIRDRDDAYELANHSGEGLQSGHNYYFARYSEESPEASPEIDSITGFSVAEGLAQFVNPNFEAWILEDGIWPTLNPDRPDFHPVANSSLLTAGSPEYSSALDLNGSSRSGTEMGALTQQQ
;
A
#
# COMPACT_ATOMS: atom_id res chain seq x y z
N MET A 1 38.88 39.02 22.76
CA MET A 1 38.62 37.76 22.02
C MET A 1 37.66 36.93 22.85
N PRO A 2 36.34 36.98 22.63
CA PRO A 2 35.42 36.14 23.37
C PRO A 2 35.25 34.80 22.66
N LYS A 3 35.30 33.74 23.47
CA LYS A 3 35.02 32.35 23.12
C LYS A 3 33.60 32.23 22.56
N LYS A 4 33.45 31.69 21.35
CA LYS A 4 32.15 31.23 20.86
C LYS A 4 31.82 29.92 21.59
N ALA A 5 30.74 29.95 22.36
CA ALA A 5 30.13 28.75 22.91
C ALA A 5 29.51 27.96 21.74
N ALA A 6 29.89 26.69 21.62
CA ALA A 6 29.17 25.74 20.80
C ALA A 6 27.82 25.50 21.50
N LEU A 7 26.75 25.98 20.87
CA LEU A 7 25.39 25.63 21.25
C LEU A 7 25.19 24.20 20.72
N LEU A 8 25.14 23.21 21.63
CA LEU A 8 24.55 21.91 21.29
C LEU A 8 23.08 22.18 20.99
N LEU A 9 22.71 22.23 19.71
CA LEU A 9 21.33 21.98 19.31
C LEU A 9 21.10 20.49 19.54
N SER A 10 20.43 20.14 20.63
CA SER A 10 19.64 18.93 20.68
C SER A 10 18.58 19.08 19.60
N GLY A 11 18.78 18.44 18.44
CA GLY A 11 17.77 18.30 17.41
C GLY A 11 16.61 17.51 18.00
N LEU A 12 15.61 18.22 18.50
CA LEU A 12 14.32 17.64 18.83
C LEU A 12 13.69 17.34 17.48
N LEU A 13 13.70 16.07 17.04
CA LEU A 13 12.94 15.62 15.89
C LEU A 13 11.50 16.13 16.08
N LEU A 14 11.11 17.17 15.36
CA LEU A 14 9.71 17.49 15.17
C LEU A 14 9.23 16.52 14.08
N LEU A 15 8.96 15.29 14.49
CA LEU A 15 7.99 14.45 13.80
C LEU A 15 6.75 15.35 13.65
N ILE A 16 6.39 15.69 12.41
CA ILE A 16 5.03 16.15 12.10
C ILE A 16 4.17 14.89 12.26
N GLY A 17 4.00 14.48 13.53
CA GLY A 17 3.22 13.32 13.87
C GLY A 17 1.78 13.65 13.56
N PHE A 18 1.16 12.81 12.74
CA PHE A 18 -0.26 12.56 12.91
C PHE A 18 -0.51 12.32 14.40
N PRO A 19 -1.54 12.97 15.00
CA PRO A 19 -1.79 12.81 16.44
C PRO A 19 -1.90 11.33 16.79
N ALA A 20 -1.17 10.90 17.83
CA ALA A 20 -1.26 9.53 18.35
C ALA A 20 -2.73 9.20 18.67
N GLN A 21 -3.25 8.13 18.08
CA GLN A 21 -4.69 7.86 18.11
C GLN A 21 -5.10 6.55 18.76
N ALA A 22 -6.18 6.63 19.53
CA ALA A 22 -6.67 5.55 20.37
C ALA A 22 -7.01 4.30 19.56
N GLN A 23 -6.87 3.14 20.22
CA GLN A 23 -7.17 1.81 19.71
C GLN A 23 -8.60 1.67 19.15
N ASP A 24 -8.77 0.80 18.16
CA ASP A 24 -10.01 0.50 17.44
C ASP A 24 -10.82 -0.59 18.19
N PRO A 25 -11.87 -0.28 18.98
CA PRO A 25 -12.71 -1.33 19.56
C PRO A 25 -13.65 -1.92 18.49
N LEU A 26 -13.17 -2.93 17.77
CA LEU A 26 -13.88 -3.58 16.67
C LEU A 26 -14.96 -4.59 17.11
N THR A 27 -15.81 -4.98 16.17
CA THR A 27 -16.70 -6.15 16.30
C THR A 27 -15.91 -7.46 16.18
N ALA A 28 -16.49 -8.59 16.61
CA ALA A 28 -15.78 -9.88 16.73
C ALA A 28 -15.24 -10.48 15.41
N ASP A 29 -15.68 -9.98 14.25
CA ASP A 29 -15.35 -10.48 12.91
C ASP A 29 -14.54 -9.49 12.05
N GLU A 30 -14.07 -8.39 12.65
CA GLU A 30 -13.33 -7.34 11.93
C GLU A 30 -11.83 -7.42 12.25
N ILE A 31 -10.99 -7.31 11.23
CA ILE A 31 -9.53 -7.38 11.38
C ILE A 31 -9.07 -6.15 12.17
N ASP A 32 -8.61 -6.38 13.39
CA ASP A 32 -7.94 -5.38 14.21
C ASP A 32 -6.53 -5.20 13.67
N THR A 33 -6.29 -4.08 12.99
CA THR A 33 -4.98 -3.73 12.41
C THR A 33 -3.89 -3.72 13.47
N ALA A 34 -4.18 -3.22 14.69
CA ALA A 34 -3.18 -3.18 15.74
C ALA A 34 -2.83 -4.60 16.22
N THR A 35 -3.83 -5.48 16.33
CA THR A 35 -3.62 -6.90 16.64
C THR A 35 -2.86 -7.61 15.51
N PHE A 36 -3.20 -7.36 14.25
CA PHE A 36 -2.49 -7.92 13.09
C PHE A 36 -1.02 -7.49 13.08
N ILE A 37 -0.75 -6.18 13.21
CA ILE A 37 0.63 -5.66 13.25
C ILE A 37 1.39 -6.29 14.42
N ALA A 38 0.79 -6.34 15.61
CA ALA A 38 1.44 -6.90 16.80
C ALA A 38 1.70 -8.42 16.70
N ALA A 39 0.94 -9.15 15.88
CA ALA A 39 1.11 -10.58 15.67
C ALA A 39 2.14 -10.94 14.59
N ASN A 40 2.40 -10.01 13.65
CA ASN A 40 3.19 -10.29 12.45
C ASN A 40 4.47 -9.44 12.33
N PHE A 41 4.62 -8.35 13.07
CA PHE A 41 5.82 -7.50 13.01
C PHE A 41 6.46 -7.36 14.39
N HIS A 42 7.39 -8.26 14.72
CA HIS A 42 8.09 -8.25 16.01
C HIS A 42 9.42 -7.49 15.92
N LEU A 43 9.42 -6.26 16.43
CA LEU A 43 10.59 -5.39 16.42
C LEU A 43 11.48 -5.60 17.66
N GLN A 44 12.78 -5.36 17.50
CA GLN A 44 13.73 -5.24 18.62
C GLN A 44 13.27 -4.19 19.64
N THR A 45 13.71 -4.34 20.90
CA THR A 45 13.49 -3.31 21.94
C THR A 45 14.64 -2.29 22.04
N ALA A 46 15.79 -2.60 21.44
CA ALA A 46 16.95 -1.73 21.33
C ALA A 46 17.81 -2.18 20.14
N TYR A 47 18.55 -1.24 19.53
CA TYR A 47 19.48 -1.56 18.46
C TYR A 47 20.76 -2.22 18.97
N HIS A 48 21.32 -3.12 18.16
CA HIS A 48 22.55 -3.85 18.47
C HIS A 48 23.79 -2.97 18.28
N GLU A 49 24.05 -2.49 17.06
CA GLU A 49 25.03 -1.44 16.76
C GLU A 49 24.38 -0.26 16.02
N VAL A 50 25.04 0.91 16.06
CA VAL A 50 24.67 2.06 15.21
C VAL A 50 25.78 2.34 14.22
N LEU A 51 25.45 2.16 12.95
CA LEU A 51 26.24 2.49 11.77
C LEU A 51 25.78 3.85 11.26
N CYS A 52 26.72 4.76 11.00
CA CYS A 52 26.38 6.10 10.52
C CYS A 52 26.92 6.34 9.11
N VAL A 53 26.06 6.79 8.21
CA VAL A 53 26.43 7.23 6.87
C VAL A 53 26.56 8.74 6.89
N ALA A 54 27.77 9.25 6.62
CA ALA A 54 28.02 10.68 6.55
C ALA A 54 27.39 11.28 5.28
N GLY A 55 27.05 12.57 5.32
CA GLY A 55 26.48 13.30 4.19
C GLY A 55 27.05 14.70 4.11
N ASP A 56 26.17 15.68 3.96
CA ASP A 56 26.52 17.08 4.16
C ASP A 56 26.94 17.34 5.61
N ASP A 57 26.31 16.61 6.54
CA ASP A 57 26.67 16.58 7.94
C ASP A 57 27.58 15.40 8.29
N THR A 58 28.48 15.65 9.25
CA THR A 58 29.34 14.60 9.80
C THR A 58 28.59 13.75 10.83
N CYS A 59 28.89 12.46 10.86
CA CYS A 59 28.40 11.55 11.90
C CYS A 59 28.71 12.07 13.32
N PRO A 60 27.70 12.17 14.20
CA PRO A 60 27.93 12.53 15.60
C PRO A 60 28.66 11.40 16.34
N THR A 61 29.09 11.66 17.58
CA THR A 61 29.65 10.59 18.43
C THR A 61 28.57 9.74 19.10
N GLU A 62 27.38 10.31 19.28
CA GLU A 62 26.23 9.70 19.94
C GLU A 62 24.95 10.26 19.32
N ILE A 63 23.93 9.43 19.23
CA ILE A 63 22.55 9.81 18.87
C ILE A 63 21.60 9.42 19.99
N THR A 64 20.42 10.04 20.01
CA THR A 64 19.30 9.62 20.86
C THR A 64 18.09 9.36 19.98
N THR A 65 17.62 8.12 19.96
CA THR A 65 16.50 7.68 19.12
C THR A 65 15.81 6.48 19.75
N ARG A 66 14.74 5.98 19.13
CA ARG A 66 13.98 4.81 19.57
C ARG A 66 13.74 3.85 18.40
N VAL A 67 13.34 2.63 18.73
CA VAL A 67 12.70 1.73 17.75
C VAL A 67 11.30 2.27 17.45
N PRO A 68 10.89 2.40 16.17
CA PRO A 68 9.60 2.99 15.83
C PRO A 68 8.44 2.22 16.46
N CYS A 69 7.39 2.96 16.79
CA CYS A 69 6.14 2.39 17.23
C CYS A 69 5.24 2.18 16.02
N LEU A 70 4.86 0.93 15.74
CA LEU A 70 3.98 0.62 14.62
C LEU A 70 2.50 0.79 14.95
N THR A 71 2.14 0.96 16.22
CA THR A 71 0.77 1.20 16.68
C THR A 71 0.79 2.29 17.74
N ALA A 72 -0.35 2.96 17.94
CA ALA A 72 -0.42 4.09 18.87
C ALA A 72 -0.27 3.71 20.35
N ASP A 73 -0.59 2.47 20.72
CA ASP A 73 -0.46 1.97 22.10
C ASP A 73 0.97 1.57 22.48
N CYS A 74 1.89 1.60 21.51
CA CYS A 74 3.30 1.37 21.76
C CYS A 74 3.94 2.54 22.52
N SER A 75 4.76 2.22 23.53
CA SER A 75 5.54 3.21 24.27
C SER A 75 7.03 2.86 24.27
N ASN A 76 7.67 2.97 23.11
CA ASN A 76 9.12 2.86 23.02
C ASN A 76 9.80 4.14 23.52
N ALA A 77 10.75 3.99 24.45
CA ALA A 77 11.50 5.10 25.01
C ALA A 77 12.73 5.43 24.16
N ASP A 78 13.07 6.72 24.09
CA ASP A 78 14.33 7.16 23.49
C ASP A 78 15.52 6.61 24.30
N GLN A 79 16.53 6.13 23.57
CA GLN A 79 17.76 5.55 24.09
C GLN A 79 18.96 6.25 23.42
N ALA A 80 20.03 6.44 24.19
CA ALA A 80 21.28 6.98 23.67
C ALA A 80 22.15 5.85 23.12
N TYR A 81 22.68 6.04 21.91
CA TYR A 81 23.56 5.09 21.24
C TYR A 81 24.84 5.78 20.78
N SER A 82 25.99 5.21 21.13
CA SER A 82 27.27 5.62 20.55
C SER A 82 27.37 5.15 19.11
N ILE A 83 27.95 5.97 18.23
CA ILE A 83 28.21 5.55 16.85
C ILE A 83 29.36 4.56 16.82
N SER A 84 29.09 3.33 16.35
CA SER A 84 30.06 2.25 16.29
C SER A 84 31.04 2.46 15.13
N ARG A 85 30.52 2.82 13.96
CA ARG A 85 31.27 2.94 12.70
C ARG A 85 30.66 4.01 11.81
N THR A 86 31.49 4.59 10.95
CA THR A 86 31.08 5.61 9.98
C THR A 86 31.38 5.15 8.56
N PHE A 87 30.50 5.47 7.62
CA PHE A 87 30.57 5.09 6.21
C PHE A 87 30.35 6.31 5.31
N ASP A 88 30.89 6.24 4.10
CA ASP A 88 30.70 7.28 3.08
C ASP A 88 29.46 7.03 2.20
N THR A 89 28.92 5.80 2.20
CA THR A 89 27.76 5.42 1.39
C THR A 89 26.79 4.54 2.18
N ILE A 90 25.51 4.57 1.78
CA ILE A 90 24.48 3.70 2.35
C ILE A 90 24.82 2.23 2.05
N GLN A 91 25.20 1.90 0.80
CA GLN A 91 25.61 0.54 0.43
C GLN A 91 26.67 -0.04 1.36
N ALA A 92 27.75 0.69 1.66
CA ALA A 92 28.83 0.16 2.50
C ALA A 92 28.38 -0.09 3.95
N ALA A 93 27.44 0.71 4.46
CA ALA A 93 26.83 0.47 5.76
C ALA A 93 25.90 -0.75 5.72
N THR A 94 25.07 -0.88 4.69
CA THR A 94 24.17 -2.02 4.48
C THR A 94 24.92 -3.34 4.33
N ASP A 95 25.99 -3.37 3.53
CA ASP A 95 26.88 -4.54 3.36
C ASP A 95 27.53 -4.99 4.69
N THR A 96 27.66 -4.06 5.65
CA THR A 96 28.26 -4.33 6.96
C THR A 96 27.23 -4.68 8.02
N ALA A 97 25.96 -4.30 7.82
CA ALA A 97 24.91 -4.39 8.82
C ALA A 97 24.62 -5.84 9.21
N GLN A 98 24.27 -6.03 10.47
CA GLN A 98 23.79 -7.29 11.02
C GLN A 98 22.38 -7.10 11.57
N ALA A 99 21.66 -8.20 11.77
CA ALA A 99 20.33 -8.18 12.34
C ALA A 99 20.27 -7.36 13.64
N GLY A 100 19.32 -6.42 13.71
CA GLY A 100 19.12 -5.52 14.84
C GLY A 100 19.95 -4.23 14.80
N ASP A 101 20.81 -4.05 13.80
CA ASP A 101 21.58 -2.82 13.64
C ASP A 101 20.71 -1.65 13.13
N LEU A 102 21.09 -0.45 13.54
CA LEU A 102 20.56 0.81 13.02
C LEU A 102 21.59 1.45 12.08
N ILE A 103 21.18 1.75 10.86
CA ILE A 103 21.88 2.61 9.92
C ILE A 103 21.23 3.99 10.00
N ILE A 104 21.92 4.95 10.62
CA ILE A 104 21.52 6.36 10.51
C ILE A 104 22.14 6.98 9.27
N ILE A 105 21.36 7.74 8.53
CA ILE A 105 21.79 8.41 7.31
C ILE A 105 21.70 9.91 7.56
N MET A 106 22.83 10.61 7.58
CA MET A 106 22.85 12.05 7.85
C MET A 106 22.22 12.84 6.69
N PRO A 107 21.79 14.10 6.90
CA PRO A 107 21.28 14.95 5.82
C PRO A 107 22.23 15.00 4.61
N GLY A 108 21.67 14.90 3.41
CA GLY A 108 22.41 14.89 2.15
C GLY A 108 21.69 14.13 1.03
N HIS A 109 22.39 14.03 -0.10
CA HIS A 109 21.95 13.33 -1.31
C HIS A 109 22.76 12.05 -1.51
N TYR A 110 22.06 10.96 -1.83
CA TYR A 110 22.64 9.62 -1.83
C TYR A 110 22.21 8.79 -3.02
N ARG A 111 23.14 7.93 -3.46
CA ARG A 111 22.78 6.73 -4.20
C ARG A 111 22.05 5.77 -3.27
N GLY A 112 21.11 5.03 -3.85
CA GLY A 112 20.43 3.95 -3.16
C GLY A 112 21.30 2.70 -3.00
N VAL A 113 20.65 1.55 -2.84
CA VAL A 113 21.29 0.29 -2.47
C VAL A 113 20.81 -0.88 -3.32
N ASP A 114 21.69 -1.87 -3.48
CA ASP A 114 21.48 -3.16 -4.10
C ASP A 114 21.73 -4.23 -3.02
N VAL A 115 20.69 -4.94 -2.60
CA VAL A 115 20.73 -5.90 -1.49
C VAL A 115 20.10 -7.21 -1.94
N GLU A 116 20.86 -8.30 -1.83
CA GLU A 116 20.43 -9.63 -2.27
C GLU A 116 20.61 -10.65 -1.15
N GLU A 117 19.63 -11.55 -0.98
CA GLU A 117 19.71 -12.77 -0.15
C GLU A 117 20.14 -12.53 1.32
N THR A 118 19.72 -11.41 1.91
CA THR A 118 20.12 -11.04 3.27
C THR A 118 19.13 -10.17 4.00
N GLY A 119 19.22 -10.13 5.32
CA GLY A 119 18.26 -9.40 6.14
C GLY A 119 18.46 -9.51 7.63
N GLY A 120 17.53 -8.88 8.35
CA GLY A 120 17.39 -9.04 9.80
C GLY A 120 16.74 -10.38 10.17
N ASN A 121 16.12 -10.43 11.34
CA ASN A 121 15.20 -11.49 11.74
C ASN A 121 14.14 -10.94 12.69
N GLU A 122 13.19 -11.78 13.09
CA GLU A 122 12.24 -11.51 14.16
C GLU A 122 12.97 -10.95 15.39
N ASP A 123 12.43 -9.88 15.97
CA ASP A 123 13.02 -9.13 17.08
C ASP A 123 14.40 -8.47 16.77
N ALA A 124 14.85 -8.43 15.51
CA ALA A 124 16.13 -7.84 15.10
C ALA A 124 16.16 -7.39 13.62
N TYR A 125 15.33 -6.41 13.27
CA TYR A 125 15.27 -5.78 11.96
C TYR A 125 16.49 -4.88 11.72
N ILE A 126 16.95 -4.80 10.47
CA ILE A 126 17.92 -3.79 10.05
C ILE A 126 17.14 -2.50 9.74
N HIS A 127 17.46 -1.40 10.42
CA HIS A 127 16.73 -0.14 10.28
C HIS A 127 17.56 0.91 9.56
N LEU A 128 17.10 1.37 8.38
CA LEU A 128 17.64 2.53 7.68
C LEU A 128 16.80 3.76 8.03
N LEU A 129 17.39 4.67 8.81
CA LEU A 129 16.73 5.88 9.32
C LEU A 129 17.40 7.13 8.74
N GLY A 130 16.64 7.92 7.99
CA GLY A 130 17.04 9.27 7.64
C GLY A 130 17.08 10.16 8.88
N TRP A 131 18.22 10.78 9.15
CA TRP A 131 18.48 11.59 10.33
C TRP A 131 18.22 13.07 10.04
N GLY A 132 17.59 13.76 10.99
CA GLY A 132 17.28 15.19 10.88
C GLY A 132 15.82 15.46 10.56
N GLU A 133 15.55 16.61 9.96
CA GLU A 133 14.19 17.00 9.56
C GLU A 133 13.70 16.14 8.38
N PRO A 134 12.39 15.85 8.28
CA PRO A 134 11.84 15.15 7.12
C PRO A 134 12.23 15.81 5.80
N GLY A 135 12.58 14.98 4.80
CA GLY A 135 13.05 15.43 3.49
C GLY A 135 14.51 15.88 3.42
N SER A 136 15.26 15.86 4.53
CA SER A 136 16.68 16.25 4.53
C SER A 136 17.64 15.15 4.06
N VAL A 137 17.16 13.90 3.96
CA VAL A 137 17.90 12.75 3.43
C VAL A 137 17.22 12.31 2.15
N VAL A 138 17.88 12.54 1.02
CA VAL A 138 17.34 12.32 -0.31
C VAL A 138 18.11 11.21 -1.01
N ILE A 139 17.38 10.22 -1.53
CA ILE A 139 17.90 9.18 -2.40
C ILE A 139 17.50 9.55 -3.84
N ASP A 140 18.48 9.89 -4.67
CA ASP A 140 18.26 10.50 -6.00
C ASP A 140 18.98 9.77 -7.15
N ALA A 141 19.56 8.60 -6.86
CA ALA A 141 20.23 7.78 -7.87
C ALA A 141 20.18 6.29 -7.51
N SER A 142 20.22 5.42 -8.52
CA SER A 142 20.38 3.98 -8.30
C SER A 142 21.73 3.65 -7.66
N ALA A 143 21.82 2.49 -7.01
CA ALA A 143 23.02 2.03 -6.33
C ALA A 143 24.25 2.03 -7.28
N ASP A 144 24.04 1.57 -8.51
CA ASP A 144 25.02 1.62 -9.59
C ASP A 144 24.36 1.99 -10.94
N PRO A 145 24.44 3.25 -11.39
CA PRO A 145 23.82 3.70 -12.64
C PRO A 145 24.49 3.14 -13.90
N ASP A 146 25.68 2.52 -13.78
CA ASP A 146 26.32 1.84 -14.90
C ASP A 146 25.68 0.46 -15.19
N LYS A 147 24.89 -0.07 -14.25
CA LYS A 147 24.14 -1.32 -14.41
C LYS A 147 22.71 -1.02 -14.86
N SER A 148 22.43 -1.28 -16.13
CA SER A 148 21.12 -0.96 -16.74
C SER A 148 19.91 -1.68 -16.14
N TYR A 149 20.11 -2.74 -15.34
CA TYR A 149 19.02 -3.41 -14.62
C TYR A 149 18.68 -2.70 -13.30
N LEU A 150 19.64 -1.98 -12.68
CA LEU A 150 19.44 -1.18 -11.48
C LEU A 150 18.88 0.21 -11.83
N ARG A 151 17.58 0.22 -12.10
CA ARG A 151 16.80 1.44 -12.43
C ARG A 151 15.98 1.95 -11.25
N HIS A 152 16.10 1.26 -10.12
CA HIS A 152 15.46 1.60 -8.86
C HIS A 152 16.50 2.23 -7.94
N HIS A 153 16.06 3.07 -7.00
CA HIS A 153 16.98 3.61 -6.01
C HIS A 153 17.32 2.55 -4.97
N PHE A 154 16.34 2.10 -4.21
CA PHE A 154 16.47 0.92 -3.35
C PHE A 154 16.03 -0.32 -4.13
N TYR A 155 16.92 -1.30 -4.24
CA TYR A 155 16.70 -2.56 -4.95
C TYR A 155 17.02 -3.72 -4.00
N PHE A 156 15.99 -4.47 -3.61
CA PHE A 156 16.09 -5.57 -2.66
C PHE A 156 15.55 -6.86 -3.30
N VAL A 157 16.37 -7.92 -3.29
CA VAL A 157 16.03 -9.24 -3.85
C VAL A 157 16.22 -10.31 -2.77
N ASP A 158 15.23 -11.16 -2.57
CA ASP A 158 15.22 -12.22 -1.53
C ASP A 158 15.73 -11.71 -0.17
N ALA A 159 15.25 -10.52 0.20
CA ALA A 159 15.68 -9.82 1.39
C ALA A 159 14.54 -9.76 2.39
N HIS A 160 14.85 -9.57 3.67
CA HIS A 160 13.80 -9.59 4.69
C HIS A 160 14.14 -8.81 5.97
N HIS A 161 13.11 -8.42 6.72
CA HIS A 161 13.24 -7.76 8.02
C HIS A 161 14.02 -6.44 7.97
N TYR A 162 13.53 -5.51 7.13
CA TYR A 162 14.06 -4.15 7.01
C TYR A 162 13.02 -3.10 7.40
N ILE A 163 13.52 -1.99 7.95
CA ILE A 163 12.74 -0.78 8.19
C ILE A 163 13.35 0.35 7.38
N PHE A 164 12.54 1.05 6.60
CA PHE A 164 12.89 2.30 5.92
C PHE A 164 12.08 3.42 6.57
N GLN A 165 12.78 4.39 7.17
CA GLN A 165 12.12 5.48 7.88
C GLN A 165 12.71 6.84 7.56
N ASN A 166 11.84 7.84 7.35
CA ASN A 166 12.21 9.26 7.21
C ASN A 166 13.18 9.51 6.04
N LEU A 167 12.91 8.88 4.89
CA LEU A 167 13.70 9.01 3.67
C LEU A 167 12.86 9.64 2.57
N ALA A 168 13.48 10.52 1.77
CA ALA A 168 12.91 10.98 0.52
C ALA A 168 13.54 10.23 -0.67
N PHE A 169 12.73 9.83 -1.64
CA PHE A 169 13.16 9.21 -2.89
C PHE A 169 12.67 10.07 -4.05
N GLU A 170 13.57 10.54 -4.91
CA GLU A 170 13.19 11.40 -6.03
C GLU A 170 13.83 10.96 -7.35
N GLY A 171 13.09 11.03 -8.46
CA GLY A 171 13.68 10.94 -9.80
C GLY A 171 14.26 9.58 -10.18
N ALA A 172 13.77 8.47 -9.63
CA ALA A 172 14.17 7.14 -10.09
C ALA A 172 13.73 6.90 -11.54
N GLU A 173 14.52 6.18 -12.34
CA GLU A 173 14.10 5.78 -13.70
C GLU A 173 12.89 4.84 -13.65
N ARG A 174 12.78 4.01 -12.61
CA ARG A 174 11.59 3.18 -12.35
C ARG A 174 10.98 3.47 -10.99
N ALA A 175 11.50 2.85 -9.92
CA ALA A 175 10.94 2.97 -8.59
C ALA A 175 11.89 3.62 -7.60
N GLY A 176 11.38 4.45 -6.69
CA GLY A 176 12.11 4.83 -5.49
C GLY A 176 12.50 3.60 -4.65
N ILE A 177 11.55 2.70 -4.44
CA ILE A 177 11.77 1.46 -3.68
C ILE A 177 11.30 0.26 -4.50
N PHE A 178 12.15 -0.75 -4.66
CA PHE A 178 11.79 -2.04 -5.26
C PHE A 178 12.21 -3.20 -4.37
N VAL A 179 11.25 -4.08 -4.07
CA VAL A 179 11.44 -5.26 -3.23
C VAL A 179 10.91 -6.47 -3.98
N THR A 180 11.72 -7.53 -4.08
CA THR A 180 11.26 -8.75 -4.75
C THR A 180 11.80 -10.01 -4.12
N GLY A 181 11.03 -11.10 -4.14
CA GLY A 181 11.57 -12.44 -3.91
C GLY A 181 12.37 -12.97 -5.09
N TYR A 182 12.08 -12.48 -6.30
CA TYR A 182 12.56 -12.99 -7.57
C TYR A 182 12.29 -14.50 -7.74
N PHE A 183 11.04 -14.88 -7.47
CA PHE A 183 10.61 -16.27 -7.31
C PHE A 183 10.99 -17.18 -8.48
N GLU A 184 10.90 -16.68 -9.72
CA GLU A 184 11.27 -17.45 -10.93
C GLU A 184 12.68 -18.06 -10.85
N ALA A 185 13.61 -17.41 -10.16
CA ALA A 185 14.99 -17.84 -10.01
C ALA A 185 15.31 -18.38 -8.62
N THR A 186 14.73 -17.79 -7.57
CA THR A 186 15.08 -18.11 -6.17
C THR A 186 14.13 -19.14 -5.56
N GLY A 187 12.88 -19.21 -6.03
CA GLY A 187 11.79 -19.91 -5.35
C GLY A 187 11.40 -19.29 -4.00
N HIS A 188 11.81 -18.05 -3.75
CA HIS A 188 11.62 -17.36 -2.48
C HIS A 188 10.80 -16.08 -2.65
N PHE A 189 10.32 -15.59 -1.52
CA PHE A 189 9.63 -14.31 -1.37
C PHE A 189 10.46 -13.41 -0.48
N SER A 190 10.54 -12.13 -0.82
CA SER A 190 10.96 -11.13 0.14
C SER A 190 9.88 -10.98 1.22
N HIS A 191 10.25 -10.68 2.47
CA HIS A 191 9.22 -10.51 3.50
C HIS A 191 9.60 -9.61 4.67
N HIS A 192 8.59 -9.12 5.39
CA HIS A 192 8.77 -8.33 6.61
C HIS A 192 9.50 -7.01 6.34
N PHE A 193 8.93 -6.18 5.47
CA PHE A 193 9.38 -4.81 5.22
C PHE A 193 8.46 -3.80 5.88
N ILE A 194 9.05 -2.77 6.50
CA ILE A 194 8.32 -1.65 7.09
C ILE A 194 8.78 -0.36 6.41
N VAL A 195 7.87 0.34 5.75
CA VAL A 195 8.07 1.64 5.13
C VAL A 195 7.24 2.66 5.91
N LEU A 196 7.92 3.59 6.58
CA LEU A 196 7.33 4.53 7.53
C LEU A 196 7.84 5.95 7.29
N ASP A 197 6.95 6.94 7.27
CA ASP A 197 7.35 8.35 7.12
C ASP A 197 8.25 8.55 5.88
N VAL A 198 7.90 7.97 4.74
CA VAL A 198 8.66 8.10 3.48
C VAL A 198 7.97 9.08 2.55
N TYR A 199 8.76 9.83 1.77
CA TYR A 199 8.26 10.63 0.65
C TYR A 199 8.91 10.16 -0.64
N SER A 200 8.16 9.46 -1.49
CA SER A 200 8.65 8.98 -2.79
C SER A 200 7.92 9.69 -3.92
N HIS A 201 8.63 10.48 -4.71
CA HIS A 201 8.01 11.38 -5.70
C HIS A 201 8.78 11.51 -7.01
N ASP A 202 8.09 11.96 -8.05
CA ASP A 202 8.66 12.28 -9.37
C ASP A 202 9.49 11.12 -9.96
N ASN A 203 9.05 9.89 -9.74
CA ASN A 203 9.70 8.68 -10.25
C ASN A 203 9.12 8.30 -11.62
N GLY A 204 9.92 7.64 -12.46
CA GLY A 204 9.51 7.25 -13.81
C GLY A 204 8.32 6.30 -13.82
N LYS A 205 8.25 5.32 -12.92
CA LYS A 205 7.12 4.37 -12.87
C LYS A 205 6.39 4.37 -11.54
N TRP A 206 7.11 4.20 -10.44
CA TRP A 206 6.49 3.95 -9.14
C TRP A 206 7.18 4.69 -8.00
N GLY A 207 6.42 5.08 -7.00
CA GLY A 207 6.99 5.44 -5.71
C GLY A 207 7.58 4.23 -5.00
N MET A 208 6.87 3.09 -5.04
CA MET A 208 7.33 1.80 -4.58
C MET A 208 6.71 0.66 -5.39
N HIS A 209 7.48 -0.39 -5.67
CA HIS A 209 7.00 -1.60 -6.34
C HIS A 209 7.49 -2.86 -5.58
N THR A 210 6.59 -3.81 -5.35
CA THR A 210 6.94 -5.13 -4.81
C THR A 210 6.54 -6.25 -5.77
N THR A 211 7.27 -7.36 -5.78
CA THR A 211 6.83 -8.60 -6.45
C THR A 211 7.29 -9.86 -5.72
N SER A 212 6.43 -10.84 -5.51
CA SER A 212 6.72 -12.03 -4.67
C SER A 212 7.16 -11.58 -3.27
N THR A 213 6.33 -10.78 -2.60
CA THR A 213 6.67 -10.15 -1.32
C THR A 213 5.53 -10.18 -0.33
N ASN A 214 5.75 -10.79 0.84
CA ASN A 214 4.76 -10.92 1.90
C ASN A 214 5.08 -10.03 3.11
N TYR A 215 4.08 -9.80 3.96
CA TYR A 215 4.26 -9.11 5.25
C TYR A 215 4.92 -7.73 5.06
N ILE A 216 4.20 -6.83 4.40
CA ILE A 216 4.67 -5.47 4.18
C ILE A 216 3.78 -4.45 4.88
N LEU A 217 4.39 -3.53 5.61
CA LEU A 217 3.72 -2.42 6.26
C LEU A 217 4.14 -1.12 5.59
N ILE A 218 3.21 -0.43 4.96
CA ILE A 218 3.40 0.90 4.36
C ILE A 218 2.52 1.87 5.13
N GLN A 219 3.13 2.77 5.89
CA GLN A 219 2.37 3.71 6.71
C GLN A 219 2.93 5.12 6.77
N ASP A 220 2.03 6.08 6.98
CA ASP A 220 2.35 7.50 7.24
C ASP A 220 3.23 8.12 6.14
N SER A 221 3.10 7.66 4.90
CA SER A 221 3.99 7.99 3.79
C SER A 221 3.27 8.70 2.63
N PHE A 222 4.03 9.38 1.79
CA PHE A 222 3.58 10.14 0.63
C PHE A 222 4.15 9.52 -0.66
N PHE A 223 3.28 9.21 -1.61
CA PHE A 223 3.65 8.67 -2.92
C PHE A 223 3.03 9.53 -4.02
N THR A 224 3.84 10.36 -4.68
CA THR A 224 3.33 11.39 -5.59
C THR A 224 4.00 11.40 -6.96
N ASN A 225 3.28 11.92 -7.96
CA ASN A 225 3.81 12.29 -9.28
C ASN A 225 4.62 11.19 -9.99
N SER A 226 4.22 9.93 -9.89
CA SER A 226 4.81 8.89 -10.74
C SER A 226 4.43 9.14 -12.21
N ASP A 227 5.42 9.21 -13.10
CA ASP A 227 5.27 9.75 -14.46
C ASP A 227 4.54 8.80 -15.42
N GLU A 228 4.82 7.48 -15.35
CA GLU A 228 4.20 6.50 -16.25
C GLU A 228 3.06 5.71 -15.57
N GLU A 229 3.18 5.41 -14.27
CA GLU A 229 2.33 4.40 -13.62
C GLU A 229 1.89 4.81 -12.20
N HIS A 230 1.96 3.87 -11.25
CA HIS A 230 1.25 3.90 -9.97
C HIS A 230 2.06 4.56 -8.87
N GLY A 231 1.41 5.11 -7.83
CA GLY A 231 2.12 5.55 -6.62
C GLY A 231 2.78 4.40 -5.89
N VAL A 232 2.00 3.38 -5.52
CA VAL A 232 2.50 2.10 -5.00
C VAL A 232 1.93 0.96 -5.82
N TYR A 233 2.81 0.01 -6.18
CA TYR A 233 2.45 -1.20 -6.88
C TYR A 233 2.84 -2.44 -6.06
N ILE A 234 1.86 -3.22 -5.61
CA ILE A 234 2.08 -4.53 -4.99
C ILE A 234 1.74 -5.58 -6.04
N SER A 235 2.74 -6.28 -6.59
CA SER A 235 2.54 -7.35 -7.56
C SER A 235 3.01 -8.72 -7.06
N GLY A 236 2.76 -9.77 -7.86
CA GLY A 236 3.31 -11.12 -7.66
C GLY A 236 2.91 -11.75 -6.34
N SER A 237 1.67 -12.21 -6.27
CA SER A 237 1.08 -12.99 -5.16
C SER A 237 1.42 -12.52 -3.73
N GLY A 238 1.58 -11.21 -3.52
CA GLY A 238 2.01 -10.66 -2.24
C GLY A 238 0.88 -10.64 -1.20
N ASP A 239 1.11 -11.27 -0.05
CA ASP A 239 0.15 -11.43 1.03
C ASP A 239 0.46 -10.58 2.26
N ASN A 240 -0.55 -10.45 3.14
CA ASN A 240 -0.38 -9.91 4.50
C ASN A 240 0.10 -8.44 4.51
N ALA A 241 -0.28 -7.64 3.50
CA ALA A 241 0.11 -6.24 3.41
C ALA A 241 -0.82 -5.32 4.24
N VAL A 242 -0.22 -4.34 4.92
CA VAL A 242 -0.93 -3.27 5.62
C VAL A 242 -0.54 -1.93 5.01
N ILE A 243 -1.49 -1.26 4.36
CA ILE A 243 -1.30 0.02 3.67
C ILE A 243 -2.20 1.03 4.37
N ARG A 244 -1.62 1.89 5.23
CA ARG A 244 -2.44 2.79 6.05
C ARG A 244 -1.89 4.19 6.27
N ARG A 245 -2.81 5.18 6.36
CA ARG A 245 -2.46 6.59 6.61
C ARG A 245 -1.47 7.18 5.60
N ASN A 246 -1.52 6.70 4.37
CA ASN A 246 -0.70 7.22 3.28
C ASN A 246 -1.48 8.25 2.45
N VAL A 247 -0.74 9.06 1.71
CA VAL A 247 -1.28 9.97 0.70
C VAL A 247 -0.74 9.56 -0.67
N PHE A 248 -1.65 9.29 -1.59
CA PHE A 248 -1.36 8.99 -2.99
C PHE A 248 -1.89 10.13 -3.84
N GLN A 249 -0.99 10.94 -4.41
CA GLN A 249 -1.38 12.18 -5.09
C GLN A 249 -0.70 12.34 -6.46
N GLY A 250 -1.48 12.62 -7.51
CA GLY A 250 -0.91 13.06 -8.78
C GLY A 250 -0.18 11.98 -9.59
N ASN A 251 -0.41 10.68 -9.33
CA ASN A 251 0.23 9.61 -10.09
C ASN A 251 -0.53 9.36 -11.41
N THR A 252 0.20 9.13 -12.51
CA THR A 252 -0.36 8.94 -13.86
C THR A 252 -1.36 7.77 -13.92
N ALA A 253 -1.06 6.64 -13.29
CA ALA A 253 -2.00 5.53 -13.16
C ALA A 253 -2.66 5.52 -11.76
N ALA A 254 -2.76 4.36 -11.12
CA ALA A 254 -3.42 4.25 -9.82
C ALA A 254 -2.65 4.97 -8.71
N GLY A 255 -3.35 5.45 -7.68
CA GLY A 255 -2.68 5.80 -6.42
C GLY A 255 -2.05 4.54 -5.80
N LEU A 256 -2.87 3.51 -5.63
CA LEU A 256 -2.47 2.18 -5.17
C LEU A 256 -2.94 1.10 -6.15
N GLN A 257 -2.00 0.30 -6.65
CA GLN A 257 -2.25 -0.90 -7.42
C GLN A 257 -1.86 -2.12 -6.59
N VAL A 258 -2.78 -3.07 -6.45
CA VAL A 258 -2.48 -4.45 -6.08
C VAL A 258 -2.80 -5.31 -7.29
N ASN A 259 -1.82 -6.03 -7.81
CA ASN A 259 -1.98 -6.93 -8.95
C ASN A 259 -1.21 -8.22 -8.72
N ALA A 260 -1.88 -9.22 -8.15
CA ALA A 260 -1.23 -10.52 -7.96
C ALA A 260 -0.83 -11.18 -9.29
N ASP A 261 -1.50 -10.82 -10.38
CA ASP A 261 -1.25 -11.24 -11.77
C ASP A 261 -1.07 -12.77 -11.89
N PRO A 262 -2.17 -13.52 -12.00
CA PRO A 262 -2.12 -14.98 -12.14
C PRO A 262 -1.44 -15.47 -13.43
N LEU A 263 -1.33 -14.63 -14.47
CA LEU A 263 -0.55 -14.97 -15.65
C LEU A 263 0.95 -14.93 -15.32
N SER A 264 1.42 -13.85 -14.71
CA SER A 264 2.81 -13.74 -14.23
C SER A 264 3.13 -14.82 -13.19
N ALA A 265 2.22 -15.14 -12.27
CA ALA A 265 2.42 -16.23 -11.32
C ALA A 265 2.61 -17.59 -12.02
N SER A 266 1.81 -17.87 -13.06
CA SER A 266 1.96 -19.09 -13.87
C SER A 266 3.34 -19.16 -14.52
N LEU A 267 3.82 -18.05 -15.10
CA LEU A 267 5.15 -17.95 -15.69
C LEU A 267 6.27 -18.10 -14.64
N ASN A 268 6.12 -17.49 -13.47
CA ASN A 268 7.09 -17.60 -12.37
C ASN A 268 7.25 -19.05 -11.90
N VAL A 269 6.14 -19.79 -11.74
CA VAL A 269 6.18 -21.22 -11.39
C VAL A 269 6.80 -22.04 -12.51
N PHE A 270 6.49 -21.76 -13.77
CA PHE A 270 7.08 -22.42 -14.93
C PHE A 270 8.60 -22.27 -14.96
N TYR A 271 9.11 -21.04 -14.84
CA TYR A 271 10.55 -20.77 -14.86
C TYR A 271 11.26 -21.37 -13.66
N TRP A 272 10.64 -21.31 -12.49
CA TRP A 272 11.18 -21.96 -11.32
C TRP A 272 11.28 -23.49 -11.51
N LEU A 273 10.26 -24.14 -12.08
CA LEU A 273 10.30 -25.59 -12.39
C LEU A 273 11.44 -25.90 -13.38
N GLN A 274 11.57 -25.09 -14.42
CA GLN A 274 12.62 -25.23 -15.42
C GLN A 274 14.01 -25.13 -14.80
N GLU A 275 14.25 -24.14 -13.94
CA GLU A 275 15.56 -23.92 -13.31
C GLU A 275 15.85 -24.93 -12.18
N ALA A 276 14.86 -25.22 -11.33
CA ALA A 276 15.04 -26.07 -10.16
C ALA A 276 15.11 -27.57 -10.51
N THR A 277 14.36 -28.02 -11.53
CA THR A 277 14.20 -29.45 -11.83
C THR A 277 14.53 -29.82 -13.27
N GLY A 278 14.45 -28.87 -14.20
CA GLY A 278 14.62 -29.13 -15.63
C GLY A 278 13.45 -29.89 -16.26
N ASP A 279 12.32 -30.01 -15.55
CA ASP A 279 11.12 -30.72 -15.98
C ASP A 279 9.89 -29.81 -15.82
N THR A 280 9.33 -29.38 -16.94
CA THR A 280 8.12 -28.53 -17.01
C THR A 280 6.88 -29.33 -17.35
N CYS A 281 6.90 -30.66 -17.17
CA CYS A 281 5.79 -31.57 -17.47
C CYS A 281 5.29 -31.46 -18.92
N ASP A 282 6.22 -31.36 -19.87
CA ASP A 282 5.99 -31.18 -21.31
C ASP A 282 5.38 -29.82 -21.72
N TRP A 283 5.17 -28.89 -20.78
CA TRP A 283 4.75 -27.52 -21.11
C TRP A 283 5.90 -26.69 -21.65
N SER A 284 5.61 -25.84 -22.63
CA SER A 284 6.50 -24.79 -23.12
C SER A 284 6.08 -23.42 -22.61
N GLU A 285 6.97 -22.44 -22.70
CA GLU A 285 6.67 -21.04 -22.36
C GLU A 285 5.46 -20.52 -23.15
N GLU A 286 5.35 -20.86 -24.45
CA GLU A 286 4.21 -20.47 -25.31
C GLU A 286 2.87 -21.07 -24.81
N ASP A 287 2.91 -22.23 -24.17
CA ASP A 287 1.70 -22.81 -23.58
C ASP A 287 1.26 -22.05 -22.32
N VAL A 288 2.20 -21.47 -21.58
CA VAL A 288 1.97 -20.78 -20.29
C VAL A 288 1.72 -19.28 -20.46
N ASP A 289 2.20 -18.66 -21.53
CA ASP A 289 2.02 -17.23 -21.83
C ASP A 289 0.54 -16.87 -22.14
N SER A 290 0.27 -15.58 -22.36
CA SER A 290 -1.05 -15.06 -22.74
C SER A 290 -1.55 -15.71 -24.04
N GLY A 291 -2.80 -16.15 -24.07
CA GLY A 291 -3.38 -16.92 -25.16
C GLY A 291 -2.96 -18.41 -25.23
N GLY A 292 -2.00 -18.82 -24.39
CA GLY A 292 -1.58 -20.22 -24.22
C GLY A 292 -2.61 -21.06 -23.47
N SER A 293 -2.57 -22.39 -23.65
CA SER A 293 -3.57 -23.31 -23.08
C SER A 293 -3.30 -23.74 -21.64
N ALA A 294 -2.08 -23.58 -21.13
CA ALA A 294 -1.74 -23.96 -19.78
C ALA A 294 -2.23 -22.90 -18.79
N THR A 295 -2.84 -23.38 -17.71
CA THR A 295 -3.35 -22.56 -16.61
C THR A 295 -2.41 -22.62 -15.41
N TRP A 296 -2.63 -21.73 -14.43
CA TRP A 296 -1.95 -21.83 -13.15
C TRP A 296 -2.12 -23.22 -12.49
N ASP A 297 -3.32 -23.81 -12.55
CA ASP A 297 -3.60 -25.14 -12.00
C ASP A 297 -2.74 -26.23 -12.67
N ASP A 298 -2.44 -26.10 -13.97
CA ASP A 298 -1.54 -27.03 -14.67
C ASP A 298 -0.10 -26.89 -14.17
N MET A 299 0.37 -25.66 -13.92
CA MET A 299 1.68 -25.40 -13.33
C MET A 299 1.76 -25.96 -11.91
N LYS A 300 0.72 -25.74 -11.09
CA LYS A 300 0.62 -26.27 -9.74
C LYS A 300 0.59 -27.80 -9.72
N ALA A 301 -0.16 -28.42 -10.64
CA ALA A 301 -0.19 -29.87 -10.77
C ALA A 301 1.17 -30.45 -11.19
N CYS A 302 1.91 -29.74 -12.05
CA CYS A 302 3.27 -30.11 -12.41
C CYS A 302 4.18 -30.06 -11.19
N TYR A 303 4.17 -28.95 -10.44
CA TYR A 303 4.90 -28.78 -9.19
C TYR A 303 4.65 -29.93 -8.20
N ASP A 304 3.37 -30.24 -7.93
CA ASP A 304 2.98 -31.27 -6.97
C ASP A 304 3.41 -32.68 -7.40
N SER A 305 3.43 -32.94 -8.71
CA SER A 305 3.84 -34.25 -9.26
C SER A 305 5.31 -34.57 -9.00
N GLN A 306 6.14 -33.56 -8.79
CA GLN A 306 7.58 -33.69 -8.63
C GLN A 306 8.02 -33.85 -7.16
N GLY A 307 7.09 -33.76 -6.20
CA GLY A 307 7.37 -33.96 -4.78
C GLY A 307 8.25 -32.88 -4.16
N LEU A 308 8.09 -31.65 -4.64
CA LEU A 308 8.80 -30.45 -4.20
C LEU A 308 8.27 -29.98 -2.83
N PRO A 309 9.03 -29.14 -2.09
CA PRO A 309 8.60 -28.64 -0.79
C PRO A 309 7.25 -27.92 -0.84
N ASP A 310 6.46 -28.00 0.21
CA ASP A 310 5.29 -27.13 0.34
C ASP A 310 5.76 -25.74 0.79
N LEU A 311 5.66 -24.74 -0.09
CA LEU A 311 6.08 -23.36 0.18
C LEU A 311 5.02 -22.55 0.94
N GLY A 312 3.81 -23.10 1.13
CA GLY A 312 2.73 -22.42 1.84
C GLY A 312 2.42 -21.04 1.25
N GLU A 313 2.37 -20.02 2.11
CA GLU A 313 2.11 -18.62 1.74
C GLU A 313 3.21 -17.96 0.90
N PHE A 314 4.38 -18.61 0.74
CA PHE A 314 5.48 -18.10 -0.07
C PHE A 314 5.54 -18.74 -1.46
N PHE A 315 4.38 -19.06 -2.02
CA PHE A 315 4.22 -19.64 -3.35
C PHE A 315 3.58 -18.62 -4.29
N GLU A 316 4.04 -18.55 -5.54
CA GLU A 316 3.39 -17.72 -6.57
C GLU A 316 2.06 -18.34 -7.00
N ASP A 317 0.98 -17.92 -6.36
CA ASP A 317 -0.36 -18.46 -6.56
C ASP A 317 -1.30 -17.57 -7.37
N GLY A 318 -0.85 -16.37 -7.76
CA GLY A 318 -1.64 -15.40 -8.51
C GLY A 318 -2.72 -14.70 -7.68
N ILE A 319 -2.62 -14.76 -6.35
CA ILE A 319 -3.60 -14.21 -5.40
C ILE A 319 -2.87 -13.32 -4.39
N SER A 320 -3.51 -12.21 -4.01
CA SER A 320 -3.07 -11.40 -2.87
C SER A 320 -4.13 -11.48 -1.78
N GLU A 321 -3.78 -11.96 -0.60
CA GLU A 321 -4.72 -12.18 0.50
C GLU A 321 -4.30 -11.60 1.85
N ASN A 322 -5.31 -11.36 2.68
CA ASN A 322 -5.18 -10.79 4.04
C ASN A 322 -4.62 -9.35 4.03
N LEU A 323 -4.99 -8.53 3.04
CA LEU A 323 -4.61 -7.13 2.96
C LEU A 323 -5.49 -6.25 3.85
N ILE A 324 -4.87 -5.26 4.47
CA ILE A 324 -5.54 -4.16 5.19
C ILE A 324 -5.20 -2.85 4.49
N ILE A 325 -6.15 -2.27 3.77
CA ILE A 325 -6.01 -0.98 3.08
C ILE A 325 -6.91 0.04 3.78
N GLU A 326 -6.33 0.88 4.63
CA GLU A 326 -7.13 1.75 5.48
C GLU A 326 -6.62 3.17 5.70
N GLN A 327 -7.54 4.10 5.94
CA GLN A 327 -7.18 5.47 6.35
C GLN A 327 -6.26 6.19 5.34
N ASN A 328 -6.27 5.82 4.07
CA ASN A 328 -5.48 6.48 3.05
C ASN A 328 -6.26 7.65 2.42
N THR A 329 -5.54 8.65 1.94
CA THR A 329 -6.09 9.70 1.07
C THR A 329 -5.54 9.56 -0.33
N ILE A 330 -6.42 9.45 -1.32
CA ILE A 330 -6.06 9.14 -2.71
C ILE A 330 -6.73 10.15 -3.64
N THR A 331 -5.93 11.01 -4.27
CA THR A 331 -6.46 12.14 -5.05
C THR A 331 -5.63 12.50 -6.28
N GLY A 332 -6.29 12.96 -7.35
CA GLY A 332 -5.60 13.44 -8.55
C GLY A 332 -4.80 12.38 -9.30
N ASN A 333 -5.12 11.08 -9.15
CA ASN A 333 -4.44 10.00 -9.86
C ASN A 333 -5.28 9.53 -11.06
N GLY A 334 -4.65 8.81 -11.99
CA GLY A 334 -5.34 7.96 -12.96
C GLY A 334 -5.62 8.57 -14.32
N ASP A 335 -4.85 9.58 -14.75
CA ASP A 335 -4.99 10.18 -16.09
C ASP A 335 -4.74 9.16 -17.22
N ALA A 336 -4.00 8.08 -16.95
CA ALA A 336 -3.80 6.92 -17.82
C ALA A 336 -4.91 5.84 -17.71
N GLY A 337 -5.95 6.02 -16.89
CA GLY A 337 -7.14 5.17 -16.89
C GLY A 337 -7.30 4.16 -15.73
N ALA A 338 -6.43 4.22 -14.72
CA ALA A 338 -6.47 3.34 -13.55
C ALA A 338 -7.22 3.95 -12.35
N ALA A 339 -7.77 3.09 -11.47
CA ALA A 339 -8.53 3.53 -10.30
C ALA A 339 -7.64 4.15 -9.22
N GLY A 340 -8.22 4.95 -8.31
CA GLY A 340 -7.52 5.40 -7.10
C GLY A 340 -6.95 4.22 -6.30
N ILE A 341 -7.79 3.20 -6.05
CA ILE A 341 -7.38 1.88 -5.55
C ILE A 341 -7.76 0.83 -6.60
N ASN A 342 -6.77 0.17 -7.18
CA ASN A 342 -6.99 -0.85 -8.20
C ASN A 342 -6.54 -2.23 -7.67
N LEU A 343 -7.46 -3.18 -7.60
CA LEU A 343 -7.26 -4.48 -6.96
C LEU A 343 -7.53 -5.60 -7.97
N ALA A 344 -6.49 -6.30 -8.40
CA ALA A 344 -6.59 -7.50 -9.21
C ALA A 344 -6.27 -8.73 -8.36
N SER A 345 -7.19 -9.69 -8.37
CA SER A 345 -7.05 -11.00 -7.71
C SER A 345 -6.84 -10.94 -6.20
N VAL A 346 -7.48 -9.97 -5.55
CA VAL A 346 -7.39 -9.76 -4.10
C VAL A 346 -8.47 -10.54 -3.34
N ARG A 347 -8.09 -11.22 -2.25
CA ARG A 347 -9.00 -12.04 -1.44
C ARG A 347 -8.90 -11.79 0.06
N ASN A 348 -9.93 -12.16 0.82
CA ASN A 348 -9.92 -12.18 2.29
C ASN A 348 -9.40 -10.87 2.91
N SER A 349 -9.75 -9.73 2.32
CA SER A 349 -9.09 -8.44 2.57
C SER A 349 -10.08 -7.36 3.01
N VAL A 350 -9.57 -6.30 3.62
CA VAL A 350 -10.35 -5.15 4.09
C VAL A 350 -9.86 -3.87 3.44
N VAL A 351 -10.80 -3.11 2.87
CA VAL A 351 -10.58 -1.76 2.34
C VAL A 351 -11.51 -0.81 3.07
N ARG A 352 -10.99 -0.01 4.00
CA ARG A 352 -11.85 0.81 4.87
C ARG A 352 -11.36 2.21 5.17
N ASN A 353 -12.27 3.13 5.47
CA ASN A 353 -11.94 4.48 5.90
C ASN A 353 -11.02 5.25 4.94
N ASN A 354 -11.00 4.92 3.65
CA ASN A 354 -10.21 5.65 2.68
C ASN A 354 -11.02 6.82 2.11
N LEU A 355 -10.34 7.97 1.93
CA LEU A 355 -10.89 9.13 1.23
C LEU A 355 -10.31 9.19 -0.18
N ILE A 356 -11.19 9.09 -1.18
CA ILE A 356 -10.84 8.96 -2.58
C ILE A 356 -11.58 10.06 -3.35
N TYR A 357 -10.87 11.03 -3.93
CA TYR A 357 -11.54 12.12 -4.64
C TYR A 357 -10.71 12.72 -5.77
N GLY A 358 -11.38 13.19 -6.83
CA GLY A 358 -10.73 13.88 -7.94
C GLY A 358 -9.72 13.02 -8.72
N ASN A 359 -9.92 11.70 -8.76
CA ASN A 359 -9.14 10.81 -9.64
C ASN A 359 -9.81 10.76 -11.03
N ASP A 360 -9.02 10.58 -12.08
CA ASP A 360 -9.45 10.77 -13.48
C ASP A 360 -10.15 9.56 -14.11
N ALA A 361 -10.10 8.38 -13.47
CA ALA A 361 -10.73 7.16 -14.00
C ALA A 361 -11.80 6.57 -13.08
N ALA A 362 -11.40 5.89 -12.01
CA ALA A 362 -12.29 5.15 -11.09
C ALA A 362 -11.88 5.37 -9.63
N GLY A 363 -12.77 5.04 -8.69
CA GLY A 363 -12.48 5.11 -7.25
C GLY A 363 -11.79 3.84 -6.74
N ILE A 364 -12.56 2.76 -6.60
CA ILE A 364 -12.09 1.43 -6.19
C ILE A 364 -12.50 0.42 -7.27
N THR A 365 -11.57 -0.42 -7.73
CA THR A 365 -11.84 -1.49 -8.69
C THR A 365 -11.37 -2.83 -8.15
N CYS A 366 -12.19 -3.86 -8.33
CA CYS A 366 -11.87 -5.27 -8.10
C CYS A 366 -12.09 -6.08 -9.39
N TRP A 367 -11.07 -6.83 -9.82
CA TRP A 367 -11.06 -7.62 -11.05
C TRP A 367 -10.02 -8.75 -10.99
N ASP A 368 -9.71 -9.41 -12.11
CA ASP A 368 -8.85 -10.61 -12.18
C ASP A 368 -7.59 -10.44 -13.04
N ASP A 369 -7.24 -9.19 -13.35
CA ASP A 369 -6.20 -8.85 -14.33
C ASP A 369 -6.44 -9.38 -15.76
N ALA A 370 -7.73 -9.55 -16.14
CA ALA A 370 -8.16 -10.12 -17.42
C ALA A 370 -7.73 -11.58 -17.65
N TYR A 371 -7.31 -12.31 -16.62
CA TYR A 371 -6.82 -13.69 -16.73
C TYR A 371 -7.74 -14.62 -17.52
N ALA A 372 -9.05 -14.59 -17.27
CA ALA A 372 -9.99 -15.43 -18.00
C ALA A 372 -10.04 -15.08 -19.49
N GLU A 373 -10.01 -13.79 -19.85
CA GLU A 373 -9.97 -13.35 -21.25
C GLU A 373 -8.68 -13.82 -21.92
N ASP A 374 -7.54 -13.59 -21.26
CA ASP A 374 -6.21 -13.96 -21.74
C ASP A 374 -6.04 -15.46 -21.94
N LYS A 375 -6.70 -16.28 -21.12
CA LYS A 375 -6.71 -17.74 -21.24
C LYS A 375 -7.87 -18.30 -22.06
N GLY A 376 -8.74 -17.45 -22.59
CA GLY A 376 -9.93 -17.86 -23.35
C GLY A 376 -10.90 -18.72 -22.53
N LEU A 377 -10.99 -18.47 -21.22
CA LEU A 377 -11.86 -19.13 -20.27
C LEU A 377 -13.19 -18.38 -20.14
N ASP A 378 -14.27 -19.11 -19.91
CA ASP A 378 -15.60 -18.52 -19.70
C ASP A 378 -15.71 -17.77 -18.36
N THR A 379 -14.92 -18.18 -17.36
CA THR A 379 -14.95 -17.62 -15.99
C THR A 379 -13.56 -17.56 -15.42
N SER A 380 -13.33 -16.59 -14.54
CA SER A 380 -12.11 -16.46 -13.78
C SER A 380 -12.23 -17.07 -12.40
N ASP A 381 -11.30 -17.95 -12.05
CA ASP A 381 -11.08 -18.35 -10.65
C ASP A 381 -10.27 -17.31 -9.87
N PHE A 382 -9.75 -16.28 -10.55
CA PHE A 382 -8.88 -15.24 -10.01
C PHE A 382 -9.57 -13.89 -9.78
N GLY A 383 -10.89 -13.82 -9.94
CA GLY A 383 -11.65 -12.64 -9.51
C GLY A 383 -11.51 -12.38 -8.02
N CYS A 384 -11.66 -11.10 -7.61
CA CYS A 384 -11.62 -10.75 -6.20
C CYS A 384 -12.68 -11.49 -5.38
N HIS A 385 -12.35 -11.83 -4.13
CA HIS A 385 -13.23 -12.66 -3.30
C HIS A 385 -13.19 -12.32 -1.81
N ASP A 386 -14.31 -12.37 -1.11
CA ASP A 386 -14.35 -12.14 0.35
C ASP A 386 -13.68 -10.80 0.78
N VAL A 387 -13.79 -9.76 -0.06
CA VAL A 387 -13.25 -8.44 0.25
C VAL A 387 -14.33 -7.56 0.87
N ARG A 388 -13.98 -6.93 2.00
CA ARG A 388 -14.84 -6.02 2.76
C ARG A 388 -14.48 -4.57 2.43
N ILE A 389 -15.39 -3.85 1.79
CA ILE A 389 -15.24 -2.45 1.41
C ILE A 389 -16.17 -1.63 2.31
N LEU A 390 -15.61 -0.98 3.33
CA LEU A 390 -16.35 -0.43 4.45
C LEU A 390 -16.02 1.04 4.70
N ASN A 391 -17.04 1.89 4.93
CA ASN A 391 -16.81 3.26 5.39
C ASN A 391 -15.83 4.07 4.51
N ASN A 392 -15.75 3.83 3.20
CA ASN A 392 -14.95 4.67 2.30
C ASN A 392 -15.78 5.86 1.82
N THR A 393 -15.12 6.98 1.50
CA THR A 393 -15.74 8.13 0.83
C THR A 393 -15.11 8.30 -0.54
N ILE A 394 -15.88 8.08 -1.60
CA ILE A 394 -15.50 8.22 -3.01
C ILE A 394 -16.27 9.41 -3.59
N VAL A 395 -15.57 10.44 -4.05
CA VAL A 395 -16.17 11.64 -4.64
C VAL A 395 -15.56 11.89 -6.01
N ASP A 396 -16.36 11.72 -7.04
CA ASP A 396 -15.90 11.71 -8.43
C ASP A 396 -16.91 12.39 -9.35
N GLU A 397 -16.50 13.51 -9.95
CA GLU A 397 -17.33 14.28 -10.90
C GLU A 397 -16.97 14.03 -12.37
N SER A 398 -15.74 13.60 -12.67
CA SER A 398 -15.19 13.60 -14.03
C SER A 398 -14.59 12.26 -14.47
N GLY A 399 -14.48 11.29 -13.58
CA GLY A 399 -13.81 10.02 -13.83
C GLY A 399 -14.36 9.29 -15.06
N GLY A 400 -13.48 8.69 -15.86
CA GLY A 400 -13.88 7.99 -17.09
C GLY A 400 -14.73 6.73 -16.88
N ARG A 401 -14.63 6.08 -15.72
CA ARG A 401 -15.16 4.73 -15.42
C ARG A 401 -16.07 4.75 -14.18
N GLY A 402 -16.66 3.60 -13.81
CA GLY A 402 -17.44 3.50 -12.58
C GLY A 402 -16.64 3.84 -11.31
N ALA A 403 -17.32 4.30 -10.26
CA ALA A 403 -16.65 4.75 -9.04
C ALA A 403 -16.27 3.59 -8.11
N LEU A 404 -17.17 2.61 -7.95
CA LEU A 404 -16.89 1.31 -7.34
C LEU A 404 -17.19 0.22 -8.37
N ILE A 405 -16.17 -0.49 -8.83
CA ILE A 405 -16.28 -1.47 -9.92
C ILE A 405 -15.95 -2.86 -9.42
N PHE A 406 -16.87 -3.81 -9.62
CA PHE A 406 -16.62 -5.25 -9.51
C PHE A 406 -16.76 -5.89 -10.88
N SER A 407 -15.68 -6.48 -11.37
CA SER A 407 -15.63 -7.15 -12.67
C SER A 407 -14.91 -8.50 -12.57
N ASN A 408 -15.04 -9.30 -13.62
CA ASN A 408 -14.32 -10.56 -13.83
C ASN A 408 -14.47 -11.54 -12.67
N ASN A 409 -15.70 -12.00 -12.44
CA ASN A 409 -16.03 -12.98 -11.40
C ASN A 409 -15.69 -12.53 -9.96
N ALA A 410 -15.79 -11.23 -9.65
CA ALA A 410 -15.68 -10.77 -8.28
C ALA A 410 -16.90 -11.25 -7.44
N ARG A 411 -16.66 -12.00 -6.36
CA ARG A 411 -17.71 -12.71 -5.58
C ARG A 411 -17.56 -12.56 -4.07
N ASN A 412 -18.66 -12.81 -3.34
CA ASN A 412 -18.74 -12.74 -1.88
C ASN A 412 -18.21 -11.42 -1.27
N MET A 413 -18.39 -10.33 -2.01
CA MET A 413 -18.00 -9.00 -1.57
C MET A 413 -18.93 -8.49 -0.47
N VAL A 414 -18.41 -7.69 0.46
CA VAL A 414 -19.17 -7.05 1.54
C VAL A 414 -19.00 -5.54 1.46
N VAL A 415 -20.07 -4.81 1.13
CA VAL A 415 -20.03 -3.37 0.82
C VAL A 415 -21.01 -2.61 1.71
N PHE A 416 -20.50 -1.96 2.75
CA PHE A 416 -21.35 -1.25 3.70
C PHE A 416 -20.80 0.11 4.10
N ASN A 417 -21.72 1.01 4.44
CA ASN A 417 -21.38 2.33 4.99
C ASN A 417 -20.53 3.20 4.07
N ASN A 418 -20.44 2.91 2.77
CA ASN A 418 -19.65 3.70 1.83
C ASN A 418 -20.45 4.90 1.33
N ILE A 419 -19.74 5.98 1.01
CA ILE A 419 -20.29 7.15 0.32
C ILE A 419 -19.67 7.19 -1.08
N ILE A 420 -20.50 7.30 -2.11
CA ILE A 420 -20.10 7.40 -3.50
C ILE A 420 -20.88 8.56 -4.13
N ILE A 421 -20.22 9.70 -4.35
CA ILE A 421 -20.85 10.86 -4.96
C ILE A 421 -20.37 10.99 -6.41
N ARG A 422 -21.27 10.64 -7.32
CA ARG A 422 -21.16 10.73 -8.77
C ARG A 422 -22.56 10.64 -9.37
N ASP A 423 -22.91 11.43 -10.37
CA ASP A 423 -24.25 11.46 -10.98
C ASP A 423 -24.36 10.59 -12.24
N ARG A 424 -23.76 9.39 -12.20
CA ARG A 424 -23.83 8.38 -13.26
C ARG A 424 -24.35 7.05 -12.73
N ASP A 425 -25.02 6.30 -13.60
CA ASP A 425 -25.57 4.98 -13.28
C ASP A 425 -24.51 3.96 -12.88
N ASP A 426 -23.27 4.17 -13.31
CA ASP A 426 -22.07 3.41 -12.95
C ASP A 426 -21.39 3.84 -11.63
N ALA A 427 -22.05 4.64 -10.76
CA ALA A 427 -21.48 4.96 -9.45
C ALA A 427 -21.15 3.68 -8.66
N TYR A 428 -21.98 2.65 -8.80
CA TYR A 428 -21.68 1.30 -8.36
C TYR A 428 -21.88 0.33 -9.54
N GLU A 429 -20.81 -0.30 -10.01
CA GLU A 429 -20.78 -1.14 -11.21
C GLU A 429 -20.53 -2.61 -10.85
N LEU A 430 -21.38 -3.49 -11.41
CA LEU A 430 -21.22 -4.94 -11.41
C LEU A 430 -21.16 -5.44 -12.85
N ALA A 431 -20.03 -6.02 -13.26
CA ALA A 431 -19.80 -6.47 -14.63
C ALA A 431 -19.22 -7.90 -14.67
N ASN A 432 -19.31 -8.56 -15.84
CA ASN A 432 -18.55 -9.76 -16.16
C ASN A 432 -18.67 -10.86 -15.09
N HIS A 433 -19.89 -11.33 -14.87
CA HIS A 433 -20.21 -12.42 -13.93
C HIS A 433 -19.91 -12.12 -12.45
N SER A 434 -19.87 -10.84 -12.07
CA SER A 434 -19.60 -10.42 -10.70
C SER A 434 -20.85 -10.24 -9.85
N GLY A 435 -20.70 -10.22 -8.53
CA GLY A 435 -21.79 -9.95 -7.58
C GLY A 435 -22.48 -11.19 -7.03
N GLU A 436 -22.02 -12.40 -7.37
CA GLU A 436 -22.43 -13.62 -6.66
C GLU A 436 -22.10 -13.46 -5.16
N GLY A 437 -23.09 -13.72 -4.30
CA GLY A 437 -22.94 -13.62 -2.85
C GLY A 437 -22.68 -12.21 -2.29
N LEU A 438 -22.84 -11.17 -3.12
CA LEU A 438 -22.69 -9.78 -2.68
C LEU A 438 -23.64 -9.45 -1.53
N GLN A 439 -23.06 -8.94 -0.44
CA GLN A 439 -23.77 -8.32 0.68
C GLN A 439 -23.53 -6.82 0.62
N SER A 440 -24.58 -6.05 0.33
CA SER A 440 -24.47 -4.60 0.18
C SER A 440 -25.64 -3.88 0.83
N GLY A 441 -25.34 -2.84 1.60
CA GLY A 441 -26.36 -2.04 2.29
C GLY A 441 -25.78 -0.84 3.02
N HIS A 442 -26.66 0.07 3.45
CA HIS A 442 -26.28 1.29 4.16
C HIS A 442 -25.21 2.09 3.40
N ASN A 443 -25.27 2.08 2.07
CA ASN A 443 -24.39 2.89 1.23
C ASN A 443 -25.12 4.16 0.78
N TYR A 444 -24.38 5.21 0.47
CA TYR A 444 -24.89 6.46 -0.10
C TYR A 444 -24.33 6.62 -1.52
N TYR A 445 -25.09 6.24 -2.55
CA TYR A 445 -24.64 6.32 -3.95
C TYR A 445 -25.79 6.66 -4.92
N PHE A 446 -25.52 7.25 -6.09
CA PHE A 446 -26.60 7.68 -6.98
C PHE A 446 -27.40 6.53 -7.58
N ALA A 447 -26.75 5.61 -8.27
CA ALA A 447 -27.36 4.46 -8.93
C ALA A 447 -26.35 3.31 -9.10
N ARG A 448 -26.88 2.12 -9.39
CA ARG A 448 -26.10 0.90 -9.62
C ARG A 448 -26.32 0.42 -11.06
N TYR A 449 -25.23 0.15 -11.76
CA TYR A 449 -25.19 -0.47 -13.09
C TYR A 449 -24.86 -1.95 -12.95
N SER A 450 -25.48 -2.78 -13.78
CA SER A 450 -25.20 -4.23 -13.79
C SER A 450 -25.26 -4.77 -15.21
N GLU A 451 -24.16 -5.39 -15.64
CA GLU A 451 -23.98 -5.99 -16.96
C GLU A 451 -23.42 -7.41 -16.83
N GLU A 452 -23.99 -8.35 -17.59
CA GLU A 452 -23.54 -9.76 -17.62
C GLU A 452 -23.32 -10.41 -16.24
N SER A 453 -24.06 -9.92 -15.24
CA SER A 453 -23.89 -10.27 -13.83
C SER A 453 -25.17 -10.89 -13.29
N PRO A 454 -25.09 -11.84 -12.33
CA PRO A 454 -26.27 -12.34 -11.63
C PRO A 454 -27.05 -11.19 -11.00
N GLU A 455 -28.37 -11.39 -10.79
CA GLU A 455 -29.16 -10.46 -9.99
C GLU A 455 -28.60 -10.44 -8.56
N ALA A 456 -27.80 -9.42 -8.26
CA ALA A 456 -27.34 -9.17 -6.90
C ALA A 456 -28.56 -8.89 -5.99
N SER A 457 -28.46 -9.37 -4.75
CA SER A 457 -29.46 -9.12 -3.71
C SER A 457 -29.85 -7.63 -3.65
N PRO A 458 -31.11 -7.32 -3.29
CA PRO A 458 -31.52 -5.93 -3.09
C PRO A 458 -30.68 -5.29 -1.99
N GLU A 459 -30.33 -4.05 -2.23
CA GLU A 459 -29.57 -3.21 -1.30
C GLU A 459 -30.37 -2.97 -0.02
N ILE A 460 -29.72 -3.13 1.13
CA ILE A 460 -30.37 -2.99 2.44
C ILE A 460 -30.20 -1.54 2.90
N ASP A 461 -31.29 -0.77 2.99
CA ASP A 461 -31.31 0.57 3.60
C ASP A 461 -30.27 1.58 3.05
N SER A 462 -29.82 1.40 1.80
CA SER A 462 -28.97 2.36 1.08
C SER A 462 -29.75 3.61 0.66
N ILE A 463 -29.11 4.78 0.70
CA ILE A 463 -29.66 6.05 0.23
C ILE A 463 -29.23 6.25 -1.23
N THR A 464 -30.19 6.35 -2.14
CA THR A 464 -29.93 6.44 -3.59
C THR A 464 -30.74 7.51 -4.31
N GLY A 465 -30.41 7.79 -5.57
CA GLY A 465 -31.17 8.67 -6.43
C GLY A 465 -31.01 10.18 -6.16
N PHE A 466 -29.89 10.59 -5.56
CA PHE A 466 -29.54 11.99 -5.32
C PHE A 466 -28.66 12.59 -6.42
N SER A 467 -28.73 13.90 -6.63
CA SER A 467 -27.77 14.62 -7.48
C SER A 467 -26.42 14.82 -6.78
N VAL A 468 -25.33 14.98 -7.54
CA VAL A 468 -24.01 15.32 -6.97
C VAL A 468 -24.09 16.51 -6.01
N ALA A 469 -24.85 17.56 -6.36
CA ALA A 469 -25.04 18.72 -5.50
C ALA A 469 -25.69 18.38 -4.14
N GLU A 470 -26.66 17.46 -4.11
CA GLU A 470 -27.28 16.98 -2.86
C GLU A 470 -26.34 16.12 -2.02
N GLY A 471 -25.50 15.31 -2.70
CA GLY A 471 -24.45 14.52 -2.06
C GLY A 471 -23.38 15.42 -1.43
N LEU A 472 -22.84 16.37 -2.17
CA LEU A 472 -21.82 17.29 -1.67
C LEU A 472 -22.35 18.17 -0.54
N ALA A 473 -23.64 18.55 -0.57
CA ALA A 473 -24.27 19.30 0.51
C ALA A 473 -24.30 18.57 1.87
N GLN A 474 -23.94 17.28 1.92
CA GLN A 474 -23.77 16.54 3.16
C GLN A 474 -22.47 16.88 3.90
N PHE A 475 -21.53 17.61 3.28
CA PHE A 475 -20.18 17.88 3.79
C PHE A 475 -19.93 19.36 4.10
N VAL A 476 -18.94 19.63 4.97
CA VAL A 476 -18.62 20.97 5.48
C VAL A 476 -18.06 21.89 4.39
N ASN A 477 -17.06 21.44 3.63
CA ASN A 477 -16.43 22.19 2.55
C ASN A 477 -15.94 21.23 1.44
N PRO A 478 -16.86 20.60 0.69
CA PRO A 478 -16.48 19.73 -0.40
C PRO A 478 -15.80 20.53 -1.52
N ASN A 479 -14.60 20.12 -1.92
CA ASN A 479 -13.87 20.64 -3.07
C ASN A 479 -12.89 19.57 -3.60
N PHE A 480 -12.07 19.92 -4.59
CA PHE A 480 -11.11 19.01 -5.23
C PHE A 480 -9.69 19.59 -5.22
N GLU A 481 -9.38 20.49 -4.29
CA GLU A 481 -8.02 20.96 -4.08
C GLU A 481 -7.14 19.80 -3.62
N ALA A 482 -5.87 19.82 -4.01
CA ALA A 482 -4.89 18.81 -3.62
C ALA A 482 -4.86 18.60 -2.09
N TRP A 483 -4.62 17.39 -1.61
CA TRP A 483 -4.58 17.11 -0.17
C TRP A 483 -3.35 17.72 0.49
N ILE A 484 -2.21 17.66 -0.22
CA ILE A 484 -0.93 18.20 0.21
C ILE A 484 -0.38 19.21 -0.80
N LEU A 485 0.46 20.11 -0.31
CA LEU A 485 1.32 20.98 -1.10
C LEU A 485 2.74 20.40 -1.13
N GLU A 486 3.35 20.44 -2.31
CA GLU A 486 4.66 19.87 -2.62
C GLU A 486 5.68 20.99 -2.95
N ASP A 487 5.54 22.16 -2.31
CA ASP A 487 6.34 23.37 -2.58
C ASP A 487 7.64 23.46 -1.75
N GLY A 488 7.97 22.41 -0.98
CA GLY A 488 9.14 22.30 -0.12
C GLY A 488 9.82 20.93 -0.20
N ILE A 489 10.79 20.70 0.69
CA ILE A 489 11.53 19.42 0.78
C ILE A 489 10.70 18.27 1.36
N TRP A 490 9.55 18.59 1.97
CA TRP A 490 8.61 17.63 2.53
C TRP A 490 7.18 18.14 2.34
N PRO A 491 6.20 17.27 2.06
CA PRO A 491 4.83 17.69 1.88
C PRO A 491 4.22 18.34 3.11
N THR A 492 3.35 19.32 2.89
CA THR A 492 2.53 19.92 3.95
C THR A 492 1.05 19.82 3.62
N LEU A 493 0.19 19.74 4.64
CA LEU A 493 -1.26 19.73 4.41
C LEU A 493 -1.70 21.02 3.72
N ASN A 494 -2.43 20.88 2.60
CA ASN A 494 -2.98 22.04 1.92
C ASN A 494 -4.07 22.68 2.80
N PRO A 495 -3.98 23.98 3.13
CA PRO A 495 -4.99 24.66 3.94
C PRO A 495 -6.36 24.78 3.25
N ASP A 496 -6.39 24.71 1.91
CA ASP A 496 -7.60 24.82 1.09
C ASP A 496 -8.18 23.45 0.70
N ARG A 497 -7.55 22.34 1.14
CA ARG A 497 -7.99 20.96 0.90
C ARG A 497 -9.46 20.75 1.31
N PRO A 498 -10.15 19.75 0.75
CA PRO A 498 -11.55 19.54 1.07
C PRO A 498 -11.79 19.15 2.52
N ASP A 499 -12.95 19.57 3.04
CA ASP A 499 -13.49 19.11 4.30
C ASP A 499 -14.72 18.23 4.05
N PHE A 500 -14.46 16.92 3.91
CA PHE A 500 -15.49 15.88 3.78
C PHE A 500 -15.98 15.35 5.12
N HIS A 501 -15.81 16.07 6.24
CA HIS A 501 -16.57 15.74 7.45
C HIS A 501 -18.05 16.07 7.20
N PRO A 502 -18.99 15.20 7.64
CA PRO A 502 -20.40 15.49 7.48
C PRO A 502 -20.83 16.73 8.27
N VAL A 503 -21.75 17.54 7.71
CA VAL A 503 -22.39 18.64 8.45
C VAL A 503 -23.29 18.10 9.56
N ALA A 504 -23.59 18.93 10.56
CA ALA A 504 -24.32 18.53 11.78
C ALA A 504 -25.72 17.93 11.55
N ASN A 505 -26.35 18.23 10.41
CA ASN A 505 -27.67 17.71 10.02
C ASN A 505 -27.60 16.74 8.84
N SER A 506 -26.40 16.25 8.52
CA SER A 506 -26.18 15.30 7.44
C SER A 506 -26.89 13.98 7.73
N SER A 507 -27.51 13.39 6.70
CA SER A 507 -28.13 12.06 6.82
C SER A 507 -27.08 10.96 7.03
N LEU A 508 -25.82 11.23 6.67
CA LEU A 508 -24.71 10.30 6.77
C LEU A 508 -24.38 9.91 8.21
N LEU A 509 -24.77 10.72 9.19
CA LEU A 509 -24.44 10.50 10.61
C LEU A 509 -25.30 9.42 11.29
N THR A 510 -26.44 9.06 10.71
CA THR A 510 -27.43 8.20 11.37
C THR A 510 -27.89 7.01 10.53
N ALA A 511 -27.38 6.87 9.31
CA ALA A 511 -27.90 5.92 8.34
C ALA A 511 -26.98 4.71 8.10
N GLY A 512 -25.78 4.71 8.68
CA GLY A 512 -24.85 3.58 8.65
C GLY A 512 -25.29 2.41 9.53
N SER A 513 -24.76 1.22 9.22
CA SER A 513 -24.90 0.00 9.99
C SER A 513 -23.80 -0.13 11.04
N PRO A 514 -24.14 -0.24 12.34
CA PRO A 514 -23.17 -0.48 13.42
C PRO A 514 -22.45 -1.83 13.34
N GLU A 515 -23.02 -2.81 12.65
CA GLU A 515 -22.40 -4.13 12.48
C GLU A 515 -21.19 -4.09 11.54
N TYR A 516 -21.20 -3.14 10.59
CA TYR A 516 -20.18 -3.00 9.55
C TYR A 516 -19.43 -1.66 9.66
N SER A 517 -19.46 -1.04 10.84
CA SER A 517 -18.70 0.18 11.13
C SER A 517 -17.40 -0.18 11.83
N SER A 518 -16.29 0.36 11.34
CA SER A 518 -15.05 0.40 12.12
C SER A 518 -15.25 1.25 13.37
N ALA A 519 -14.35 1.15 14.35
CA ALA A 519 -14.47 1.94 15.57
C ALA A 519 -13.86 3.33 15.41
N LEU A 520 -12.90 3.48 14.51
CA LEU A 520 -12.24 4.73 14.18
C LEU A 520 -12.57 5.17 12.74
N ASP A 521 -12.40 6.46 12.47
CA ASP A 521 -12.49 7.03 11.12
C ASP A 521 -11.10 7.24 10.48
N LEU A 522 -11.06 7.84 9.28
CA LEU A 522 -9.84 8.17 8.54
C LEU A 522 -8.84 8.95 9.41
N ASN A 523 -9.35 9.90 10.16
CA ASN A 523 -8.58 10.73 11.06
C ASN A 523 -8.49 10.09 12.44
N GLY A 524 -8.66 8.77 12.61
CA GLY A 524 -8.62 8.02 13.87
C GLY A 524 -9.53 8.54 15.00
N SER A 525 -10.62 9.24 14.66
CA SER A 525 -11.64 9.67 15.63
C SER A 525 -12.65 8.54 15.87
N SER A 526 -13.11 8.38 17.11
CA SER A 526 -14.07 7.33 17.45
C SER A 526 -15.44 7.56 16.80
N ARG A 527 -16.02 6.49 16.26
CA ARG A 527 -17.38 6.43 15.72
C ARG A 527 -18.40 6.07 16.80
N SER A 528 -19.65 6.51 16.61
CA SER A 528 -20.79 5.99 17.38
C SER A 528 -21.39 4.73 16.77
N GLY A 529 -21.05 4.43 15.51
CA GLY A 529 -21.38 3.21 14.77
C GLY A 529 -22.44 3.42 13.69
N THR A 530 -23.08 4.59 13.61
CA THR A 530 -24.13 4.87 12.60
C THR A 530 -23.65 5.83 11.50
N GLU A 531 -22.38 6.22 11.53
CA GLU A 531 -21.78 7.12 10.56
C GLU A 531 -21.32 6.38 9.30
N MET A 532 -21.76 6.85 8.14
CA MET A 532 -21.24 6.43 6.83
C MET A 532 -19.96 7.19 6.45
N GLY A 533 -19.20 6.63 5.52
CA GLY A 533 -18.04 7.25 4.88
C GLY A 533 -16.79 7.29 5.76
N ALA A 534 -15.73 7.84 5.20
CA ALA A 534 -14.38 7.84 5.76
C ALA A 534 -14.24 8.72 7.00
N LEU A 535 -15.11 9.71 7.20
CA LEU A 535 -14.98 10.71 8.26
C LEU A 535 -16.27 10.81 9.07
N THR A 536 -16.13 10.95 10.39
CA THR A 536 -17.23 11.32 11.29
C THR A 536 -17.43 12.83 11.32
N GLN A 537 -18.45 13.32 12.04
CA GLN A 537 -18.61 14.75 12.27
C GLN A 537 -17.44 15.27 13.15
N GLN A 538 -16.84 16.42 12.79
CA GLN A 538 -15.90 17.10 13.70
C GLN A 538 -16.61 17.47 15.01
N GLN A 539 -15.96 17.16 16.14
CA GLN A 539 -16.45 17.47 17.49
C GLN A 539 -16.33 18.95 17.85
#